data_AF-A0A2D5KAQ9-F1
#
_entry.id   AF-A0A2D5KAQ9-F1
#
_cell.length_a   1.000
_cell.length_b   1.000
_cell.length_c   1.000
_cell.angle_alpha   90.00
_cell.angle_beta   90.00
_cell.angle_gamma   90.00
#
_symmetry.space_group_name_H-M   'P 1'
#
loop_
_entity.id
_entity.type
_entity.pdbx_description
1 polymer ?
#
loop_
_entity_poly.entity_id
_entity_poly.type
_entity_poly.pdbx_seq_one_letter_code
_entity_poly.pdbx_strand_id
1 'polypeptide(L)' 'MELTLALINANGQVLINSTVQLSENNQDSYFDLLNGTQLSKGIYFVRIQYNGELITKKLIVN' A
#
# COMPACT_ATOMS: atom_id res chain seq x y z
N MET A 1 -5.50 16.17 -1.70
CA MET A 1 -4.50 15.65 -0.74
C MET A 1 -3.94 14.37 -1.32
N GLU A 2 -2.68 14.03 -1.08
CA GLU A 2 -2.03 12.90 -1.75
C GLU A 2 -1.78 11.73 -0.80
N LEU A 3 -2.15 10.53 -1.23
CA LEU A 3 -1.90 9.27 -0.54
C LEU A 3 -0.99 8.40 -1.41
N THR A 4 0.20 8.08 -0.92
CA THR A 4 1.09 7.12 -1.57
C THR A 4 0.96 5.76 -0.90
N LEU A 5 0.76 4.72 -1.70
CA LEU A 5 0.66 3.32 -1.28
C LEU A 5 1.79 2.53 -1.93
N ALA A 6 2.56 1.79 -1.14
CA ALA A 6 3.58 0.90 -1.66
C ALA A 6 3.48 -0.49 -1.06
N LEU A 7 3.71 -1.51 -1.89
CA LEU A 7 3.90 -2.89 -1.46
C LEU A 7 5.36 -3.26 -1.63
N ILE A 8 5.97 -3.75 -0.56
CA ILE A 8 7.40 -4.07 -0.49
C ILE A 8 7.54 -5.53 -0.07
N ASN A 9 8.36 -6.31 -0.76
CA ASN A 9 8.63 -7.69 -0.34
C ASN A 9 9.64 -7.73 0.82
N ALA A 10 9.83 -8.92 1.40
CA ALA A 10 10.77 -9.12 2.51
C ALA A 10 12.23 -8.72 2.21
N ASN A 11 12.62 -8.67 0.93
CA ASN A 11 13.95 -8.27 0.50
C ASN A 11 14.10 -6.75 0.35
N GLY A 12 13.04 -5.98 0.64
CA GLY A 12 13.05 -4.51 0.51
C GLY A 12 12.75 -4.01 -0.90
N GLN A 13 12.42 -4.89 -1.85
CA GLN A 13 12.05 -4.49 -3.20
C GLN A 13 10.62 -3.94 -3.22
N VAL A 14 10.45 -2.73 -3.76
CA VAL A 14 9.14 -2.16 -4.04
C VAL A 14 8.53 -2.89 -5.24
N LEU A 15 7.44 -3.59 -5.00
CA LEU A 15 6.68 -4.31 -6.03
C LEU A 15 5.61 -3.42 -6.66
N ILE A 16 4.99 -2.57 -5.84
CA ILE A 16 3.92 -1.66 -6.26
C ILE A 16 4.20 -0.31 -5.60
N ASN A 17 4.02 0.76 -6.37
CA ASN A 17 4.04 2.13 -5.87
C ASN A 17 2.94 2.91 -6.59
N SER A 18 1.89 3.27 -5.87
CA SER A 18 0.71 3.93 -6.41
C SER A 18 0.43 5.21 -5.65
N THR A 19 -0.03 6.23 -6.36
CA THR A 19 -0.40 7.51 -5.78
C THR A 19 -1.87 7.78 -6.07
N VAL A 20 -2.61 8.10 -5.04
CA VAL A 20 -4.04 8.39 -5.10
C VAL A 20 -4.28 9.82 -4.66
N GLN A 21 -5.05 10.54 -5.46
CA GLN A 21 -5.55 11.86 -5.06
C GLN A 21 -6.80 11.70 -4.21
N LEU A 22 -6.71 12.13 -2.96
CA LEU A 22 -7.81 12.19 -2.01
C LEU A 22 -8.48 13.56 -2.01
N SER A 23 -9.80 13.53 -1.89
CA SER A 23 -10.69 14.65 -1.63
C SER A 23 -11.31 14.53 -0.23
N GLU A 24 -11.96 15.58 0.25
CA GLU A 24 -12.61 15.62 1.56
C GLU A 24 -13.70 14.54 1.75
N ASN A 25 -14.22 13.99 0.64
CA ASN A 25 -15.24 12.95 0.65
C ASN A 25 -14.68 11.52 0.74
N ASN A 26 -13.35 11.33 0.77
CA ASN A 26 -12.73 10.00 0.76
C ASN A 26 -12.65 9.30 2.13
N GLN A 27 -13.52 9.64 3.08
CA GLN A 27 -13.65 8.86 4.32
C GLN A 27 -14.05 7.41 4.00
N ASP A 28 -13.41 6.45 4.67
CA ASP A 28 -13.62 5.00 4.47
C ASP A 28 -13.42 4.46 3.03
N SER A 29 -12.59 5.13 2.22
CA SER A 29 -12.29 4.65 0.87
C SER A 29 -11.47 3.36 0.86
N TYR A 30 -11.81 2.46 -0.06
CA TYR A 30 -11.06 1.24 -0.33
C TYR A 30 -10.19 1.40 -1.58
N PHE A 31 -8.93 0.96 -1.50
CA PHE A 31 -7.98 0.97 -2.62
C PHE A 31 -7.48 -0.44 -2.87
N ASP A 32 -7.76 -0.97 -4.06
CA ASP A 32 -7.16 -2.22 -4.51
C ASP A 32 -5.72 -1.98 -4.97
N LEU A 33 -4.76 -2.25 -4.08
CA LEU A 33 -3.34 -2.10 -4.37
C LEU A 33 -2.83 -3.18 -5.34
N LEU A 34 -3.46 -4.36 -5.37
CA LEU A 34 -2.96 -5.50 -6.13
C LEU A 34 -3.54 -5.56 -7.55
N ASN A 35 -4.69 -4.93 -7.77
CA ASN A 35 -5.40 -4.89 -9.07
C ASN A 35 -5.48 -6.28 -9.72
N GLY A 36 -5.90 -7.29 -8.95
CA GLY A 36 -6.00 -8.68 -9.41
C GLY A 36 -4.69 -9.49 -9.44
N THR A 37 -3.55 -8.90 -9.06
CA THR A 37 -2.28 -9.62 -8.95
C THR A 37 -2.27 -10.53 -7.73
N GLN A 38 -1.94 -11.81 -7.91
CA GLN A 38 -1.74 -12.73 -6.80
C GLN A 38 -0.33 -12.59 -6.22
N LEU A 39 -0.24 -12.50 -4.89
CA LEU A 39 1.04 -12.57 -4.18
C LEU A 39 1.41 -14.01 -3.92
N SER A 40 2.69 -14.35 -4.12
CA SER A 40 3.23 -15.61 -3.63
C SER A 40 3.24 -15.62 -2.10
N LYS A 41 3.23 -16.83 -1.52
CA LYS A 41 3.37 -17.02 -0.07
C LYS A 41 4.62 -16.32 0.44
N GLY A 42 4.50 -15.58 1.53
CA GLY A 42 5.62 -14.83 2.08
C GLY A 42 5.21 -13.64 2.93
N ILE A 43 6.23 -12.83 3.27
CA ILE A 43 6.07 -11.61 4.05
C ILE A 43 6.21 -10.40 3.13
N TYR A 44 5.29 -9.47 3.29
CA TYR A 44 5.28 -8.19 2.61
C TYR A 44 5.06 -7.07 3.61
N PHE A 45 5.34 -5.85 3.17
CA PHE A 45 5.10 -4.63 3.92
C PHE A 45 4.27 -3.68 3.06
N VAL A 46 3.15 -3.23 3.61
CA VAL A 46 2.35 -2.16 3.03
C VAL A 46 2.80 -0.86 3.68
N ARG A 47 3.28 0.08 2.87
CA ARG A 47 3.56 1.45 3.28
C ARG A 47 2.46 2.36 2.81
N ILE A 48 1.99 3.22 3.71
CA ILE A 48 0.99 4.23 3.47
C ILE A 48 1.62 5.55 3.89
N GLN A 49 1.73 6.50 2.96
CA GLN A 49 2.22 7.84 3.23
C GLN A 49 1.13 8.85 2.92
N TYR A 50 0.80 9.68 3.90
CA TYR A 50 -0.26 10.69 3.80
C TYR A 50 0.09 11.90 4.66
N ASN A 51 0.04 13.11 4.09
CA ASN A 51 0.33 14.37 4.80
C ASN A 51 1.63 14.36 5.62
N GLY A 52 2.67 13.69 5.14
CA GLY A 52 3.97 13.57 5.82
C GLY A 52 4.05 12.48 6.89
N GLU A 53 2.94 11.83 7.23
CA GLU A 53 2.92 10.65 8.09
C GLU A 53 3.21 9.38 7.27
N LEU A 54 4.03 8.48 7.82
CA LEU A 54 4.36 7.19 7.23
C LEU A 54 3.90 6.06 8.14
N ILE A 55 2.97 5.25 7.66
CA ILE A 55 2.51 4.03 8.31
C ILE A 55 3.07 2.83 7.56
N THR A 56 3.67 1.88 8.28
CA THR A 56 4.10 0.60 7.71
C THR A 56 3.35 -0.55 8.41
N LYS A 57 2.75 -1.45 7.64
CA LYS A 57 2.07 -2.65 8.14
C LYS A 57 2.66 -3.90 7.51
N LYS A 58 2.88 -4.93 8.33
CA LYS A 58 3.30 -6.25 7.86
C LYS A 58 2.09 -7.03 7.35
N LEU A 59 2.22 -7.62 6.16
CA LEU A 59 1.27 -8.54 5.56
C LEU A 59 1.93 -9.92 5.45
N ILE A 60 1.25 -10.97 5.91
CA ILE A 60 1.69 -12.36 5.77
C ILE A 60 0.71 -13.07 4.84
N VAL A 61 1.22 -13.59 3.74
CA VAL A 61 0.45 -14.36 2.75
C VAL A 61 0.78 -15.83 2.96
N ASN A 62 -0.24 -16.64 3.29
CA ASN A 62 -0.12 -18.06 3.63
C ASN A 62 -0.56 -18.99 2.50
#